data_AF-A0A367FLJ1-F1
#
_entry.id   AF-A0A367FLJ1-F1
#
_cell.length_a   1.000
_cell.length_b   1.000
_cell.length_c   1.000
_cell.angle_alpha   90.00
_cell.angle_beta   90.00
_cell.angle_gamma   90.00
#
_symmetry.space_group_name_H-M   'P 1'
#
loop_
_entity.id
_entity.type
_entity.pdbx_description
1 polymer ?
#
loop_
_entity_poly.entity_id
_entity_poly.type
_entity_poly.pdbx_seq_one_letter_code
_entity_poly.pdbx_strand_id
1 'polypeptide(L)'
;MLGDAWLWVAVEWSPPAYAEFYAPGGGLDTPTTVALLVAALVKAALLWLILRAPAPGPLDRRAKALRRLLYLAVAYALVLWYPIALLPDAVDAAFQLALWTAIDVLYLLVIRWRSRMLRAAAGAMFAVELAGMANELLDELDLPELASGGIVELGLILGGVAATIITVVGQRRDGRWSRGTQVAGWLSVGVYALVIPLNVLFVGRISSGNLATPVMMDAVGLVGTVWIAATARELPAEGRPADLPPALRRVIRVAVAAVAVVPIIALIHPEQTPRLTYTGWSMDCYDRPGFGDLKPAERDAAFLCRARSIEGGVPPMFPDSLSDQEILAYGRALCRTKDRDEQEAILTRAGSARPAWGADPWDLVHVCPEIVGATHPELLRSTAETKAANAAYIAEQNAKCRDPWPRTKGAVQATAKYFLFVDGDPGYLVHDPRDEGAEAEQAMDKVYDDSARIGVAGGAVLIGHVEDVVDLCLTVKAFRTSPPQRTAGWDQVNEVSIVSRSGRLTVPEMGEGGEVGAGAPMPNLAIAGKGRYRLRVYVRVDDAGEEQHLVVVFPGASRKRLKLKP
;
A
#
# COMPACT_ATOMS: atom_id res chain seq x y z
N MET A 1 12.94 -18.46 -29.27
CA MET A 1 12.10 -17.25 -29.21
C MET A 1 12.62 -16.39 -28.07
N LEU A 2 12.84 -15.10 -28.28
CA LEU A 2 13.10 -14.16 -27.17
C LEU A 2 11.82 -14.11 -26.34
N GLY A 3 11.84 -14.62 -25.11
CA GLY A 3 10.66 -14.65 -24.23
C GLY A 3 10.23 -13.26 -23.76
N ASP A 4 9.00 -13.15 -23.27
CA ASP A 4 8.37 -11.90 -22.81
C ASP A 4 9.23 -11.10 -21.81
N ALA A 5 9.97 -11.80 -20.95
CA ALA A 5 10.94 -11.21 -20.02
C ALA A 5 12.05 -10.40 -20.72
N TRP A 6 12.54 -10.87 -21.87
CA TRP A 6 13.59 -10.16 -22.63
C TRP A 6 13.04 -8.93 -23.34
N LEU A 7 11.80 -9.01 -23.84
CA LEU A 7 11.12 -7.87 -24.45
C LEU A 7 10.83 -6.80 -23.39
N TRP A 8 10.42 -7.20 -22.19
CA TRP A 8 10.21 -6.30 -21.05
C TRP A 8 11.49 -5.56 -20.65
N VAL A 9 12.57 -6.30 -20.38
CA VAL A 9 13.87 -5.69 -19.99
C VAL A 9 14.39 -4.73 -21.05
N ALA A 10 14.25 -5.08 -22.33
CA ALA A 10 14.72 -4.23 -23.43
C ALA A 10 13.95 -2.90 -23.52
N VAL A 11 12.68 -2.88 -23.09
CA VAL A 11 11.81 -1.71 -23.18
C VAL A 11 11.84 -0.93 -21.88
N GLU A 12 11.47 -1.52 -20.75
CA GLU A 12 11.24 -0.82 -19.48
C GLU A 12 12.50 -0.61 -18.64
N TRP A 13 13.64 -1.19 -19.04
CA TRP A 13 14.91 -1.14 -18.28
C TRP A 13 14.77 -1.56 -16.82
N SER A 14 13.71 -2.31 -16.50
CA SER A 14 13.41 -2.84 -15.18
C SER A 14 13.62 -4.36 -15.16
N PRO A 15 13.91 -4.94 -13.98
CA PRO A 15 14.08 -6.38 -13.84
C PRO A 15 12.85 -7.18 -14.33
N PRO A 16 13.04 -8.38 -14.91
CA PRO A 16 11.93 -9.26 -15.34
C PRO A 16 10.89 -9.57 -14.26
N ALA A 17 11.29 -9.55 -12.98
CA ALA A 17 10.39 -9.78 -11.85
C ALA A 17 9.23 -8.76 -11.80
N TYR A 18 9.44 -7.54 -12.31
CA TYR A 18 8.36 -6.56 -12.45
C TYR A 18 7.38 -6.94 -13.57
N ALA A 19 7.79 -7.68 -14.60
CA ALA A 19 6.87 -8.16 -15.64
C ALA A 19 5.89 -9.19 -15.07
N GLU A 20 6.36 -10.07 -14.18
CA GLU A 20 5.54 -11.09 -13.50
C GLU A 20 4.51 -10.45 -12.56
N PHE A 21 4.84 -9.30 -11.96
CA PHE A 21 3.90 -8.49 -11.17
C PHE A 21 2.67 -8.07 -11.98
N TYR A 22 2.86 -7.68 -13.24
CA TYR A 22 1.78 -7.16 -14.06
C TYR A 22 1.09 -8.20 -14.97
N ALA A 23 1.66 -9.39 -15.13
CA ALA A 23 1.06 -10.51 -15.87
C ALA A 23 1.15 -11.83 -15.08
N PRO A 24 0.44 -11.96 -13.95
CA PRO A 24 0.45 -13.18 -13.15
C PRO A 24 -0.22 -14.32 -13.93
N GLY A 25 0.55 -15.30 -14.42
CA GLY A 25 0.02 -16.61 -14.82
C GLY A 25 0.00 -17.00 -16.30
N GLY A 26 0.63 -16.29 -17.24
CA GLY A 26 0.74 -16.85 -18.60
C GLY A 26 1.05 -15.92 -19.77
N GLY A 27 2.09 -15.11 -19.65
CA GLY A 27 2.59 -14.27 -20.75
C GLY A 27 1.84 -12.96 -20.93
N LEU A 28 2.43 -12.06 -21.71
CA LEU A 28 1.87 -10.74 -21.99
C LEU A 28 0.68 -10.86 -22.95
N ASP A 29 -0.40 -10.12 -22.71
CA ASP A 29 -1.50 -10.08 -23.65
C ASP A 29 -1.06 -9.42 -24.98
N THR A 30 -1.72 -9.80 -26.09
CA THR A 30 -1.38 -9.30 -27.43
C THR A 30 -1.25 -7.76 -27.51
N PRO A 31 -2.14 -6.94 -26.91
CA PRO A 31 -1.97 -5.49 -26.97
C PRO A 31 -0.72 -5.02 -26.20
N THR A 32 -0.36 -5.62 -25.06
CA THR A 32 0.88 -5.28 -24.35
C THR A 32 2.11 -5.70 -25.13
N THR A 33 2.12 -6.88 -25.76
CA THR A 33 3.22 -7.29 -26.64
C THR A 33 3.40 -6.32 -27.81
N VAL A 34 2.30 -5.90 -28.46
CA VAL A 34 2.34 -4.91 -29.54
C VAL A 34 2.84 -3.57 -29.02
N ALA A 35 2.36 -3.11 -27.86
CA ALA A 35 2.79 -1.87 -27.23
C ALA A 35 4.29 -1.88 -26.92
N LEU A 36 4.82 -2.97 -26.35
CA LEU A 36 6.25 -3.14 -26.08
C LEU A 36 7.08 -3.16 -27.36
N LEU A 37 6.63 -3.83 -28.42
CA LEU A 37 7.33 -3.82 -29.72
C LEU A 37 7.39 -2.40 -30.33
N VAL A 38 6.28 -1.67 -30.27
CA VAL A 38 6.22 -0.27 -30.73
C VAL A 38 7.12 0.60 -29.87
N ALA A 39 7.02 0.48 -28.55
CA ALA A 39 7.85 1.20 -27.59
C ALA A 39 9.34 0.91 -27.80
N ALA A 40 9.73 -0.34 -28.05
CA ALA A 40 11.12 -0.72 -28.35
C ALA A 40 11.65 0.03 -29.57
N LEU A 41 10.89 0.06 -30.67
CA LEU A 41 11.27 0.77 -31.90
C LEU A 41 11.36 2.28 -31.68
N VAL A 42 10.39 2.86 -30.96
CA VAL A 42 10.36 4.28 -30.61
C VAL A 42 11.56 4.63 -29.73
N LYS A 43 11.77 3.91 -28.61
CA LYS A 43 12.91 4.11 -27.70
C LYS A 43 14.24 3.98 -28.45
N ALA A 44 14.42 2.96 -29.29
CA ALA A 44 15.63 2.83 -30.12
C ALA A 44 15.87 4.03 -31.04
N ALA A 45 14.82 4.54 -31.69
CA ALA A 45 14.91 5.73 -32.53
C ALA A 45 15.24 7.00 -31.72
N LEU A 46 14.61 7.19 -30.55
CA LEU A 46 14.86 8.33 -29.66
C LEU A 46 16.27 8.28 -29.07
N LEU A 47 16.74 7.12 -28.62
CA LEU A 47 18.12 6.90 -28.18
C LEU A 47 19.10 7.24 -29.30
N TRP A 48 18.85 6.77 -30.52
CA TRP A 48 19.71 7.11 -31.65
C TRP A 48 19.76 8.63 -31.90
N LEU A 49 18.67 9.37 -31.70
CA LEU A 49 18.64 10.83 -31.78
C LEU A 49 19.38 11.53 -30.64
N ILE A 50 19.29 11.01 -29.42
CA ILE A 50 20.01 11.49 -28.23
C ILE A 50 21.52 11.35 -28.43
N LEU A 51 21.94 10.20 -28.94
CA LEU A 51 23.34 9.79 -29.06
C LEU A 51 24.07 10.37 -30.29
N ARG A 52 23.40 11.21 -31.10
CA ARG A 52 24.06 11.89 -32.23
C ARG A 52 25.16 12.83 -31.75
N ALA A 53 26.26 12.86 -32.50
CA ALA A 53 27.42 13.69 -32.18
C ALA A 53 27.05 15.19 -32.03
N PRO A 54 27.66 15.90 -31.06
CA PRO A 54 27.52 17.35 -30.90
C PRO A 54 27.85 18.11 -32.20
N ALA A 55 27.15 19.21 -32.48
CA ALA A 55 27.53 20.07 -33.61
C ALA A 55 28.92 20.67 -33.33
N PRO A 56 29.85 20.62 -34.30
CA PRO A 56 31.16 21.26 -34.15
C PRO A 56 30.99 22.78 -34.19
N GLY A 57 31.74 23.50 -33.35
CA GLY A 57 31.78 24.96 -33.38
C GLY A 57 32.26 25.56 -32.05
N PRO A 58 32.67 26.84 -32.06
CA PRO A 58 33.13 27.53 -30.87
C PRO A 58 31.98 27.69 -29.86
N LEU A 59 32.31 27.53 -28.58
CA LEU A 59 31.41 27.81 -27.46
C LEU A 59 32.11 28.74 -26.49
N ASP A 60 31.38 29.75 -26.01
CA ASP A 60 31.83 30.50 -24.84
C ASP A 60 31.81 29.63 -23.57
N ARG A 61 32.38 30.16 -22.47
CA ARG A 61 32.47 29.43 -21.19
C ARG A 61 31.10 29.02 -20.64
N ARG A 62 30.06 29.84 -20.82
CA ARG A 62 28.71 29.62 -20.27
C ARG A 62 27.97 28.57 -21.09
N ALA A 63 28.06 28.66 -22.41
CA ALA A 63 27.54 27.71 -23.37
C ALA A 63 28.19 26.32 -23.22
N LYS A 64 29.50 26.27 -22.93
CA LYS A 64 30.20 25.03 -22.61
C LYS A 64 29.73 24.40 -21.30
N ALA A 65 29.49 25.22 -20.27
CA ALA A 65 28.92 24.74 -19.01
C ALA A 65 27.50 24.21 -19.21
N LEU A 66 26.64 24.97 -19.90
CA LEU A 66 25.26 24.57 -20.18
C LEU A 66 25.21 23.26 -20.96
N ARG A 67 26.01 23.11 -22.03
CA ARG A 67 26.10 21.84 -22.76
C ARG A 67 26.44 20.66 -21.85
N ARG A 68 27.39 20.83 -20.93
CA ARG A 68 27.81 19.75 -20.01
C ARG A 68 26.69 19.37 -19.06
N LEU A 69 26.01 20.35 -18.46
CA LEU A 69 24.89 20.09 -17.55
C LEU A 69 23.69 19.47 -18.27
N LEU A 70 23.38 19.89 -19.50
CA LEU A 70 22.34 19.25 -20.30
C LEU A 70 22.67 17.79 -20.64
N TYR A 71 23.94 17.47 -20.94
CA TYR A 71 24.35 16.06 -21.10
C TYR A 71 24.35 15.28 -19.78
N LEU A 72 24.61 15.94 -18.64
CA LEU A 72 24.46 15.33 -17.33
C LEU A 72 22.99 15.01 -17.03
N ALA A 73 22.06 15.92 -17.33
CA ALA A 73 20.62 15.67 -17.23
C ALA A 73 20.17 14.52 -18.14
N VAL A 74 20.70 14.44 -19.37
CA VAL A 74 20.45 13.29 -20.28
C VAL A 74 21.01 12.00 -19.69
N ALA A 75 22.24 12.01 -19.16
CA ALA A 75 22.85 10.83 -18.55
C ALA A 75 22.08 10.37 -17.31
N TYR A 76 21.57 11.32 -16.52
CA TYR A 76 20.72 11.07 -15.38
C TYR A 76 19.43 10.37 -15.82
N ALA A 77 18.69 10.95 -16.76
CA ALA A 77 17.42 10.40 -17.24
C ALA A 77 17.55 9.01 -17.89
N LEU A 78 18.73 8.68 -18.45
CA LEU A 78 18.94 7.40 -19.11
C LEU A 78 19.51 6.32 -18.20
N VAL A 79 20.44 6.66 -17.30
CA VAL A 79 21.26 5.67 -16.61
C VAL A 79 21.48 5.99 -15.14
N LEU A 80 21.74 7.25 -14.76
CA LEU A 80 22.12 7.55 -13.37
C LEU A 80 20.94 7.53 -12.40
N TRP A 81 19.69 7.59 -12.88
CA TRP A 81 18.52 7.47 -12.01
C TRP A 81 18.53 6.17 -11.19
N TYR A 82 18.95 5.04 -11.79
CA TYR A 82 18.98 3.75 -11.11
C TYR A 82 19.97 3.68 -9.92
N PRO A 83 21.28 3.99 -10.08
CA PRO A 83 22.19 4.00 -8.94
C PRO A 83 21.90 5.13 -7.94
N ILE A 84 21.27 6.23 -8.36
CA ILE A 84 20.89 7.32 -7.46
C ILE A 84 19.67 6.93 -6.61
N ALA A 85 18.73 6.14 -7.16
CA ALA A 85 17.62 5.55 -6.40
C ALA A 85 18.07 4.54 -5.32
N LEU A 86 19.36 4.16 -5.28
CA LEU A 86 19.93 3.39 -4.17
C LEU A 86 20.43 4.27 -3.01
N LEU A 87 20.48 5.59 -3.23
CA LEU A 87 20.79 6.58 -2.20
C LEU A 87 19.48 7.02 -1.52
N PRO A 88 19.55 7.66 -0.34
CA PRO A 88 18.35 8.25 0.27
C PRO A 88 17.69 9.24 -0.69
N ASP A 89 16.35 9.25 -0.75
CA ASP A 89 15.55 10.05 -1.69
C ASP A 89 15.88 11.56 -1.61
N ALA A 90 16.16 12.07 -0.41
CA ALA A 90 16.64 13.44 -0.21
C ALA A 90 17.94 13.78 -0.99
N VAL A 91 18.83 12.82 -1.22
CA VAL A 91 20.05 13.03 -2.01
C VAL A 91 19.71 13.21 -3.48
N ASP A 92 18.76 12.45 -4.00
CA ASP A 92 18.29 12.57 -5.38
C ASP A 92 17.60 13.92 -5.60
N ALA A 93 16.64 14.25 -4.73
CA ALA A 93 15.93 15.53 -4.77
C ALA A 93 16.89 16.72 -4.69
N ALA A 94 17.90 16.67 -3.81
CA ALA A 94 18.92 17.72 -3.71
C ALA A 94 19.80 17.81 -4.96
N PHE A 95 20.20 16.67 -5.55
CA PHE A 95 20.98 16.64 -6.78
C PHE A 95 20.21 17.24 -7.95
N GLN A 96 18.94 16.86 -8.11
CA GLN A 96 18.04 17.36 -9.15
C GLN A 96 17.83 18.86 -9.03
N LEU A 97 17.50 19.34 -7.82
CA LEU A 97 17.32 20.76 -7.54
C LEU A 97 18.58 21.56 -7.91
N ALA A 98 19.77 21.08 -7.51
CA ALA A 98 21.03 21.73 -7.82
C ALA A 98 21.34 21.75 -9.33
N LEU A 99 21.10 20.62 -10.01
CA LEU A 99 21.33 20.47 -11.44
C LEU A 99 20.44 21.42 -12.25
N TRP A 100 19.13 21.41 -11.99
CA TRP A 100 18.16 22.24 -12.72
C TRP A 100 18.33 23.72 -12.42
N THR A 101 18.61 24.10 -11.16
CA THR A 101 18.97 25.49 -10.81
C THR A 101 20.11 26.01 -11.67
N ALA A 102 21.18 25.21 -11.83
CA ALA A 102 22.33 25.59 -12.63
C ALA A 102 22.00 25.68 -14.13
N ILE A 103 21.16 24.77 -14.64
CA ILE A 103 20.69 24.78 -16.03
C ILE A 103 19.86 26.04 -16.32
N ASP A 104 18.90 26.38 -15.46
CA ASP A 104 17.98 27.50 -15.66
C ASP A 104 18.69 28.85 -15.64
N VAL A 105 19.60 29.03 -14.68
CA VAL A 105 20.47 30.22 -14.63
C VAL A 105 21.27 30.33 -15.93
N LEU A 106 21.82 29.22 -16.43
CA LEU A 106 22.57 29.24 -17.68
C LEU A 106 21.66 29.43 -18.90
N TYR A 107 20.42 28.95 -18.92
CA TYR A 107 19.47 29.25 -19.98
C TYR A 107 19.16 30.76 -20.05
N LEU A 108 18.93 31.40 -18.90
CA LEU A 108 18.73 32.86 -18.83
C LEU A 108 19.94 33.65 -19.35
N LEU A 109 21.15 33.12 -19.18
CA LEU A 109 22.40 33.76 -19.58
C LEU A 109 22.81 33.47 -21.03
N VAL A 110 22.53 32.27 -21.53
CA VAL A 110 22.99 31.78 -22.84
C VAL A 110 21.98 32.08 -23.94
N ILE A 111 20.67 31.96 -23.67
CA ILE A 111 19.63 32.28 -24.67
C ILE A 111 19.58 33.80 -24.88
N ARG A 112 19.61 34.24 -26.14
CA ARG A 112 19.49 35.66 -26.52
C ARG A 112 18.02 36.08 -26.48
N TRP A 113 17.55 36.40 -25.28
CA TRP A 113 16.21 36.92 -25.05
C TRP A 113 16.04 38.28 -25.76
N ARG A 114 15.23 38.32 -26.82
CA ARG A 114 15.00 39.53 -27.63
C ARG A 114 14.33 40.67 -26.85
N SER A 115 13.64 40.37 -25.75
CA SER A 115 13.05 41.39 -24.86
C SER A 115 13.37 41.10 -23.40
N ARG A 116 13.48 42.17 -22.60
CA ARG A 116 13.66 42.07 -21.14
C ARG A 116 12.46 41.42 -20.45
N MET A 117 11.25 41.68 -20.96
CA MET A 117 10.02 41.08 -20.45
C MET A 117 10.02 39.56 -20.62
N LEU A 118 10.45 39.05 -21.78
CA LEU A 118 10.51 37.61 -22.02
C LEU A 118 11.54 36.92 -21.11
N ARG A 119 12.68 37.58 -20.86
CA ARG A 119 13.69 37.08 -19.91
C ARG A 119 13.17 37.08 -18.47
N ALA A 120 12.46 38.12 -18.06
CA ALA A 120 11.86 38.20 -16.74
C ALA A 120 10.76 37.13 -16.55
N ALA A 121 9.92 36.92 -17.56
CA ALA A 121 8.92 35.87 -17.57
C ALA A 121 9.58 34.48 -17.47
N ALA A 122 10.65 34.22 -18.22
CA ALA A 122 11.41 32.98 -18.11
C ALA A 122 11.98 32.78 -16.70
N GLY A 123 12.59 33.82 -16.11
CA GLY A 123 13.10 33.74 -14.74
C GLY A 123 12.02 33.47 -13.70
N ALA A 124 10.83 34.04 -13.86
CA ALA A 124 9.70 33.76 -12.98
C ALA A 124 9.21 32.31 -13.12
N MET A 125 9.11 31.77 -14.33
CA MET A 125 8.68 30.38 -14.54
C MET A 125 9.71 29.38 -14.01
N PHE A 126 11.01 29.61 -14.22
CA PHE A 126 12.08 28.78 -13.63
C PHE A 126 12.05 28.83 -12.11
N ALA A 127 11.78 29.99 -11.50
CA ALA A 127 11.65 30.07 -10.05
C ALA A 127 10.46 29.26 -9.50
N VAL A 128 9.34 29.20 -10.23
CA VAL A 128 8.18 28.38 -9.86
C VAL A 128 8.51 26.89 -9.98
N GLU A 129 9.18 26.47 -11.05
CA GLU A 129 9.65 25.09 -11.23
C GLU A 129 10.59 24.66 -10.10
N LEU A 130 11.61 25.47 -9.80
CA LEU A 130 12.56 25.19 -8.72
C LEU A 130 11.92 25.22 -7.33
N ALA A 131 10.88 26.04 -7.12
CA ALA A 131 10.11 26.00 -5.88
C ALA A 131 9.37 24.66 -5.70
N GLY A 132 8.97 24.02 -6.80
CA GLY A 132 8.38 22.68 -6.76
C GLY A 132 9.38 21.62 -6.36
N MET A 133 10.55 21.60 -7.02
CA MET A 133 11.65 20.70 -6.66
C MET A 133 12.16 20.93 -5.22
N ALA A 134 12.14 22.18 -4.75
CA ALA A 134 12.48 22.49 -3.37
C ALA A 134 11.42 22.01 -2.37
N ASN A 135 10.14 22.02 -2.74
CA ASN A 135 9.07 21.47 -1.90
C ASN A 135 9.23 19.96 -1.73
N GLU A 136 9.53 19.24 -2.83
CA GLU A 136 9.84 17.82 -2.83
C GLU A 136 11.04 17.50 -1.92
N LEU A 137 12.12 18.27 -2.01
CA LEU A 137 13.26 18.11 -1.09
C LEU A 137 12.90 18.37 0.39
N LEU A 138 11.98 19.30 0.68
CA LEU A 138 11.55 19.57 2.06
C LEU A 138 10.72 18.41 2.61
N ASP A 139 9.86 17.83 1.79
CA ASP A 139 9.08 16.64 2.12
C ASP A 139 10.00 15.45 2.45
N GLU A 140 10.98 15.17 1.60
CA GLU A 140 11.97 14.10 1.81
C GLU A 140 12.89 14.31 3.04
N LEU A 141 12.93 15.52 3.60
CA LEU A 141 13.68 15.85 4.80
C LEU A 141 12.80 15.93 6.06
N ASP A 142 11.52 15.57 5.97
CA ASP A 142 10.51 15.72 7.02
C ASP A 142 10.42 17.17 7.55
N LEU A 143 10.64 18.16 6.66
CA LEU A 143 10.58 19.58 7.00
C LEU A 143 9.21 20.17 6.60
N PRO A 144 8.80 21.30 7.22
CA PRO A 144 7.55 21.95 6.85
C PRO A 144 7.52 22.29 5.35
N GLU A 145 6.65 21.63 4.62
CA GLU A 145 6.40 21.90 3.19
C GLU A 145 6.01 23.36 2.96
N LEU A 146 6.36 23.89 1.78
CA LEU A 146 5.99 25.24 1.37
C LEU A 146 4.47 25.39 1.21
N ALA A 147 3.75 24.30 0.87
CA ALA A 147 2.30 24.16 1.04
C ALA A 147 1.81 22.74 0.65
N SER A 148 1.00 22.13 1.52
CA SER A 148 0.31 20.86 1.23
C SER A 148 -1.07 21.10 0.59
N GLY A 149 -1.32 20.48 -0.56
CA GLY A 149 -2.64 20.48 -1.22
C GLY A 149 -2.58 20.38 -2.74
N GLY A 150 -3.45 19.56 -3.34
CA GLY A 150 -3.41 19.24 -4.79
C GLY A 150 -3.55 20.43 -5.75
N ILE A 151 -4.02 21.60 -5.29
CA ILE A 151 -4.02 22.83 -6.09
C ILE A 151 -2.59 23.38 -6.28
N VAL A 152 -1.77 23.29 -5.23
CA VAL A 152 -0.38 23.76 -5.27
C VAL A 152 0.46 22.83 -6.13
N GLU A 153 0.32 21.52 -5.95
CA GLU A 153 0.97 20.50 -6.77
C GLU A 153 0.65 20.69 -8.27
N LEU A 154 -0.63 20.89 -8.61
CA LEU A 154 -1.04 21.20 -9.98
C LEU A 154 -0.40 22.50 -10.49
N GLY A 155 -0.29 23.53 -9.64
CA GLY A 155 0.37 24.79 -9.95
C GLY A 155 1.86 24.61 -10.27
N LEU A 156 2.57 23.76 -9.51
CA LEU A 156 3.98 23.45 -9.72
C LEU A 156 4.21 22.69 -11.03
N ILE A 157 3.38 21.67 -11.29
CA ILE A 157 3.41 20.92 -12.55
C ILE A 157 3.18 21.85 -13.75
N LEU A 158 2.17 22.73 -13.68
CA LEU A 158 1.91 23.73 -14.72
C LEU A 158 3.07 24.73 -14.86
N GLY A 159 3.79 25.01 -13.77
CA GLY A 159 5.02 25.79 -13.75
C GLY A 159 6.11 25.20 -14.63
N GLY A 160 6.42 23.90 -14.48
CA GLY A 160 7.41 23.20 -15.31
C GLY A 160 7.02 23.16 -16.80
N VAL A 161 5.73 23.00 -17.10
CA VAL A 161 5.21 23.10 -18.47
C VAL A 161 5.43 24.51 -19.04
N ALA A 162 5.12 25.55 -18.27
CA ALA A 162 5.31 26.93 -18.67
C ALA A 162 6.80 27.27 -18.87
N ALA A 163 7.70 26.73 -18.03
CA ALA A 163 9.14 26.84 -18.15
C ALA A 163 9.68 26.17 -19.44
N THR A 164 9.14 25.01 -19.81
CA THR A 164 9.46 24.36 -21.09
C THR A 164 9.00 25.21 -22.28
N ILE A 165 7.75 25.70 -22.26
CA ILE A 165 7.18 26.54 -23.32
C ILE A 165 8.02 27.81 -23.51
N ILE A 166 8.33 28.53 -22.43
CA ILE A 166 9.08 29.79 -22.51
C ILE A 166 10.51 29.55 -23.02
N THR A 167 11.13 28.41 -22.67
CA THR A 167 12.44 28.00 -23.16
C THR A 167 12.41 27.72 -24.66
N VAL A 168 11.43 26.96 -25.16
CA VAL A 168 11.28 26.68 -26.59
C VAL A 168 11.00 27.97 -27.39
N VAL A 169 10.19 28.88 -26.85
CA VAL A 169 9.96 30.20 -27.45
C VAL A 169 11.26 31.02 -27.47
N GLY A 170 12.04 31.00 -26.39
CA GLY A 170 13.35 31.61 -26.31
C GLY A 170 14.32 31.07 -27.37
N GLN A 171 14.43 29.74 -27.48
CA GLN A 171 15.24 29.05 -28.49
C GLN A 171 14.83 29.43 -29.92
N ARG A 172 13.52 29.48 -30.20
CA ARG A 172 12.99 29.88 -31.51
C ARG A 172 13.34 31.32 -31.87
N ARG A 173 13.29 32.24 -30.89
CA ARG A 173 13.59 33.66 -31.09
C ARG A 173 15.08 33.95 -31.23
N ASP A 174 15.90 33.16 -30.56
CA ASP A 174 17.35 33.21 -30.64
C ASP A 174 17.86 32.73 -32.02
N GLY A 175 17.20 31.72 -32.60
CA GLY A 175 17.42 31.30 -33.98
C GLY A 175 18.59 30.33 -34.19
N ARG A 176 19.37 30.02 -33.15
CA ARG A 176 20.45 29.02 -33.21
C ARG A 176 19.95 27.57 -33.35
N TRP A 177 18.79 27.27 -32.78
CA TRP A 177 18.24 25.91 -32.74
C TRP A 177 17.42 25.59 -33.98
N SER A 178 17.64 24.39 -34.51
CA SER A 178 16.95 23.86 -35.68
C SER A 178 15.45 23.70 -35.44
N ARG A 179 14.70 23.60 -36.55
CA ARG A 179 13.28 23.26 -36.48
C ARG A 179 13.04 21.90 -35.80
N GLY A 180 13.97 20.95 -35.96
CA GLY A 180 13.89 19.64 -35.31
C GLY A 180 13.93 19.74 -33.78
N THR A 181 14.87 20.53 -33.24
CA THR A 181 14.95 20.78 -31.79
C THR A 181 13.71 21.49 -31.27
N GLN A 182 13.18 22.46 -32.01
CA GLN A 182 11.95 23.16 -31.63
C GLN A 182 10.74 22.21 -31.63
N VAL A 183 10.61 21.34 -32.64
CA VAL A 183 9.54 20.33 -32.71
C VAL A 183 9.66 19.35 -31.54
N ALA A 184 10.86 18.87 -31.21
CA ALA A 184 11.06 18.00 -30.05
C ALA A 184 10.64 18.70 -28.73
N GLY A 185 10.97 19.98 -28.56
CA GLY A 185 10.54 20.75 -27.40
C GLY A 185 9.02 20.92 -27.32
N TRP A 186 8.34 21.22 -28.43
CA TRP A 186 6.87 21.29 -28.46
C TRP A 186 6.20 19.94 -28.23
N LEU A 187 6.79 18.85 -28.74
CA LEU A 187 6.30 17.50 -28.48
C LEU A 187 6.44 17.15 -27.00
N SER A 188 7.53 17.54 -26.33
CA SER A 188 7.72 17.38 -24.89
C SER A 188 6.60 18.08 -24.09
N VAL A 189 6.19 19.29 -24.48
CA VAL A 189 5.03 19.97 -23.86
C VAL A 189 3.74 19.19 -24.08
N GLY A 190 3.55 18.61 -25.28
CA GLY A 190 2.42 17.76 -25.60
C GLY A 190 2.33 16.51 -24.73
N VAL A 191 3.48 15.94 -24.34
CA VAL A 191 3.54 14.83 -23.37
C VAL A 191 2.92 15.24 -22.05
N TYR A 192 3.38 16.35 -21.47
CA TYR A 192 2.83 16.84 -20.20
C TYR A 192 1.33 17.15 -20.31
N ALA A 193 0.89 17.77 -21.40
CA ALA A 193 -0.52 18.06 -21.64
C ALA A 193 -1.41 16.80 -21.78
N LEU A 194 -0.82 15.66 -22.17
CA LEU A 194 -1.51 14.37 -22.24
C LEU A 194 -1.47 13.63 -20.89
N VAL A 195 -0.31 13.63 -20.23
CA VAL A 195 -0.05 12.92 -18.97
C VAL A 195 -0.82 13.55 -17.81
N ILE A 196 -0.86 14.88 -17.70
CA ILE A 196 -1.45 15.59 -16.56
C ILE A 196 -2.96 15.31 -16.44
N PRO A 197 -3.78 15.47 -17.50
CA PRO A 197 -5.20 15.12 -17.41
C PRO A 197 -5.41 13.62 -17.22
N LEU A 198 -4.54 12.78 -17.78
CA LEU A 198 -4.65 11.33 -17.61
C LEU A 198 -4.38 10.93 -16.15
N ASN A 199 -3.37 11.50 -15.50
CA ASN A 199 -3.13 11.26 -14.08
C ASN A 199 -4.26 11.86 -13.22
N VAL A 200 -4.62 13.12 -13.40
CA VAL A 200 -5.61 13.79 -12.55
C VAL A 200 -7.03 13.21 -12.70
N LEU A 201 -7.47 12.85 -13.92
CA LEU A 201 -8.83 12.32 -14.13
C LEU A 201 -8.96 10.84 -13.79
N PHE A 202 -7.86 10.10 -13.72
CA PHE A 202 -7.89 8.65 -13.58
C PHE A 202 -7.18 8.07 -12.35
N VAL A 203 -6.48 8.90 -11.55
CA VAL A 203 -6.04 8.54 -10.19
C VAL A 203 -7.30 8.19 -9.38
N GLY A 204 -7.42 6.90 -9.04
CA GLY A 204 -8.56 6.31 -8.32
C GLY A 204 -9.64 5.65 -9.18
N ARG A 205 -9.59 5.75 -10.52
CA ARG A 205 -10.57 5.08 -11.42
C ARG A 205 -9.97 4.07 -12.39
N ILE A 206 -8.68 4.16 -12.74
CA ILE A 206 -8.00 3.06 -13.44
C ILE A 206 -7.43 2.12 -12.39
N SER A 207 -8.32 1.36 -11.76
CA SER A 207 -7.96 0.05 -11.25
C SER A 207 -8.30 -0.94 -12.37
N SER A 208 -7.40 -1.15 -13.34
CA SER A 208 -7.57 -2.22 -14.35
C SER A 208 -6.36 -2.40 -15.28
N GLY A 209 -5.39 -3.22 -14.85
CA GLY A 209 -4.72 -4.26 -15.66
C GLY A 209 -4.03 -3.97 -17.01
N ASN A 210 -4.09 -2.77 -17.60
CA ASN A 210 -3.52 -2.53 -18.93
C ASN A 210 -2.15 -1.84 -18.88
N LEU A 211 -1.11 -2.69 -18.92
CA LEU A 211 0.31 -2.34 -19.00
C LEU A 211 0.70 -1.48 -20.21
N ALA A 212 -0.11 -1.47 -21.28
CA ALA A 212 0.24 -0.72 -22.49
C ALA A 212 0.36 0.79 -22.22
N THR A 213 -0.45 1.33 -21.31
CA THR A 213 -0.45 2.76 -20.99
C THR A 213 0.86 3.20 -20.31
N PRO A 214 1.29 2.62 -19.18
CA PRO A 214 2.55 3.00 -18.55
C PRO A 214 3.77 2.79 -19.46
N VAL A 215 3.83 1.66 -20.19
CA VAL A 215 4.91 1.38 -21.17
C VAL A 215 5.02 2.48 -22.23
N MET A 216 3.88 2.92 -22.75
CA MET A 216 3.85 4.01 -23.73
C MET A 216 4.20 5.36 -23.10
N MET A 217 3.80 5.61 -21.85
CA MET A 217 4.17 6.83 -21.14
C MET A 217 5.68 6.92 -20.90
N ASP A 218 6.33 5.81 -20.55
CA ASP A 218 7.79 5.79 -20.38
C ASP A 218 8.51 6.07 -21.72
N ALA A 219 8.06 5.42 -22.81
CA ALA A 219 8.59 5.70 -24.15
C ALA A 219 8.42 7.16 -24.57
N VAL A 220 7.28 7.77 -24.20
CA VAL A 220 6.96 9.16 -24.49
C VAL A 220 7.75 10.13 -23.59
N GLY A 221 8.12 9.72 -22.37
CA GLY A 221 8.99 10.47 -21.46
C GLY A 221 10.37 10.79 -22.07
N LEU A 222 10.90 9.91 -22.92
CA LEU A 222 12.17 10.14 -23.63
C LEU A 222 12.14 11.31 -24.63
N VAL A 223 10.97 11.81 -25.03
CA VAL A 223 10.84 12.97 -25.93
C VAL A 223 11.47 14.22 -25.30
N GLY A 224 11.29 14.42 -23.99
CA GLY A 224 11.95 15.49 -23.25
C GLY A 224 13.47 15.34 -23.29
N THR A 225 13.98 14.14 -23.06
CA THR A 225 15.42 13.82 -23.12
C THR A 225 16.01 14.06 -24.51
N VAL A 226 15.25 13.75 -25.59
CA VAL A 226 15.64 14.09 -26.98
C VAL A 226 15.76 15.59 -27.17
N TRP A 227 14.82 16.37 -26.65
CA TRP A 227 14.87 17.84 -26.73
C TRP A 227 16.08 18.41 -25.96
N ILE A 228 16.36 17.92 -24.75
CA ILE A 228 17.53 18.31 -23.95
C ILE A 228 18.83 18.00 -24.70
N ALA A 229 18.96 16.78 -25.23
CA ALA A 229 20.12 16.35 -26.00
C ALA A 229 20.31 17.16 -27.30
N ALA A 230 19.22 17.44 -28.02
CA ALA A 230 19.23 18.24 -29.23
C ALA A 230 19.62 19.70 -28.93
N THR A 231 19.10 20.26 -27.84
CA THR A 231 19.47 21.60 -27.34
C THR A 231 20.96 21.68 -27.05
N ALA A 232 21.51 20.70 -26.33
CA ALA A 232 22.94 20.62 -26.01
C ALA A 232 23.82 20.49 -27.26
N ARG A 233 23.38 19.69 -28.23
CA ARG A 233 24.07 19.45 -29.50
C ARG A 233 24.16 20.70 -30.36
N GLU A 234 23.08 21.47 -30.48
CA GLU A 234 22.95 22.62 -31.41
C GLU A 234 23.36 23.96 -30.80
N LEU A 235 23.91 23.94 -29.58
CA LEU A 235 24.39 25.13 -28.89
C LEU A 235 25.44 26.00 -29.64
N PRO A 236 26.31 25.49 -30.56
CA PRO A 236 27.22 26.31 -31.36
C PRO A 236 26.64 26.49 -32.78
N ALA A 237 26.11 27.66 -33.12
CA ALA A 237 25.52 27.88 -34.45
C ALA A 237 25.99 29.17 -35.11
N GLU A 238 27.27 29.53 -34.93
CA GLU A 238 27.94 30.45 -35.86
C GLU A 238 28.75 29.63 -36.86
N GLY A 239 28.30 29.60 -38.12
CA GLY A 239 29.01 29.01 -39.25
C GLY A 239 28.58 27.60 -39.64
N ARG A 240 28.42 27.37 -40.94
CA ARG A 240 28.18 26.06 -41.59
C ARG A 240 29.11 24.98 -40.99
N PRO A 241 28.62 23.75 -40.77
CA PRO A 241 29.39 22.70 -40.12
C PRO A 241 30.67 22.39 -40.91
N ALA A 242 31.83 22.55 -40.28
CA ALA A 242 33.05 21.91 -40.75
C ALA A 242 32.93 20.41 -40.49
N ASP A 243 33.19 19.59 -41.51
CA ASP A 243 33.12 18.13 -41.39
C ASP A 243 34.10 17.62 -40.31
N LEU A 244 33.55 16.88 -39.34
CA LEU A 244 34.31 16.22 -38.29
C LEU A 244 35.22 15.12 -38.90
N PRO A 245 36.49 15.01 -38.46
CA PRO A 245 37.38 13.94 -38.90
C PRO A 245 36.80 12.55 -38.57
N PRO A 246 36.93 11.55 -39.47
CA PRO A 246 36.30 10.24 -39.33
C PRO A 246 36.73 9.44 -38.10
N ALA A 247 37.92 9.72 -37.55
CA ALA A 247 38.44 9.07 -36.34
C ALA A 247 37.64 9.47 -35.08
N LEU A 248 37.27 10.75 -34.96
CA LEU A 248 36.50 11.25 -33.80
C LEU A 248 35.07 10.70 -33.79
N ARG A 249 34.46 10.53 -34.98
CA ARG A 249 33.15 9.86 -35.14
C ARG A 249 33.19 8.40 -34.66
N ARG A 250 34.31 7.71 -34.83
CA ARG A 250 34.47 6.31 -34.43
C ARG A 250 34.58 6.17 -32.91
N VAL A 251 35.35 7.02 -32.26
CA VAL A 251 35.49 7.05 -30.78
C VAL A 251 34.17 7.41 -30.10
N ILE A 252 33.45 8.42 -30.62
CA ILE A 252 32.14 8.81 -30.08
C ILE A 252 31.13 7.66 -30.23
N ARG A 253 31.10 6.95 -31.36
CA ARG A 253 30.22 5.78 -31.55
C ARG A 253 30.52 4.64 -30.58
N VAL A 254 31.79 4.40 -30.25
CA VAL A 254 32.19 3.34 -29.30
C VAL A 254 31.85 3.71 -27.86
N ALA A 255 32.08 4.96 -27.44
CA ALA A 255 31.67 5.44 -26.13
C ALA A 255 30.15 5.42 -25.95
N VAL A 256 29.41 5.74 -27.01
CA VAL A 256 27.95 5.69 -27.08
C VAL A 256 27.43 4.24 -26.98
N ALA A 257 28.05 3.30 -27.71
CA ALA A 257 27.68 1.89 -27.61
C ALA A 257 27.97 1.32 -26.21
N ALA A 258 29.05 1.75 -25.55
CA ALA A 258 29.34 1.38 -24.18
C ALA A 258 28.26 1.88 -23.19
N VAL A 259 27.82 3.14 -23.29
CA VAL A 259 26.77 3.68 -22.40
C VAL A 259 25.40 3.01 -22.59
N ALA A 260 25.08 2.56 -23.80
CA ALA A 260 23.83 1.83 -24.07
C ALA A 260 23.88 0.35 -23.64
N VAL A 261 25.06 -0.27 -23.65
CA VAL A 261 25.24 -1.71 -23.38
C VAL A 261 25.62 -1.98 -21.92
N VAL A 262 26.29 -1.05 -21.23
CA VAL A 262 26.68 -1.20 -19.82
C VAL A 262 25.49 -1.40 -18.86
N PRO A 263 24.33 -0.72 -19.01
CA PRO A 263 23.15 -1.00 -18.18
C PRO A 263 22.64 -2.43 -18.38
N ILE A 264 22.64 -2.92 -19.63
CA ILE A 264 22.22 -4.29 -19.97
C ILE A 264 23.19 -5.31 -19.36
N ILE A 265 24.50 -5.04 -19.37
CA ILE A 265 25.51 -5.92 -18.75
C ILE A 265 25.45 -5.86 -17.22
N ALA A 266 25.19 -4.68 -16.62
CA ALA A 266 25.03 -4.53 -15.17
C ALA A 266 23.77 -5.23 -14.63
N LEU A 267 22.75 -5.40 -15.48
CA LEU A 267 21.54 -6.16 -15.17
C LEU A 267 21.73 -7.68 -15.31
N ILE A 268 22.79 -8.15 -15.99
CA ILE A 268 23.20 -9.56 -15.99
C ILE A 268 23.87 -9.86 -14.64
N HIS A 269 23.06 -10.26 -13.67
CA HIS A 269 23.56 -10.65 -12.36
C HIS A 269 24.48 -11.89 -12.51
N PRO A 270 25.66 -11.92 -11.87
CA PRO A 270 26.49 -13.11 -11.85
C PRO A 270 25.70 -14.27 -11.22
N GLU A 271 25.70 -15.43 -11.88
CA GLU A 271 25.03 -16.69 -11.48
C GLU A 271 25.47 -17.26 -10.10
N GLN A 272 26.21 -16.50 -9.29
CA GLN A 272 26.67 -16.89 -7.95
C GLN A 272 25.87 -16.28 -6.80
N THR A 273 24.76 -15.60 -7.07
CA THR A 273 23.85 -15.19 -6.00
C THR A 273 23.13 -16.42 -5.44
N PRO A 274 22.97 -16.54 -4.10
CA PRO A 274 22.15 -17.58 -3.50
C PRO A 274 20.77 -17.56 -4.18
N ARG A 275 20.24 -18.74 -4.53
CA ARG A 275 18.87 -18.82 -5.09
C ARG A 275 17.90 -18.36 -3.99
N LEU A 276 17.45 -17.12 -4.13
CA LEU A 276 16.37 -16.52 -3.36
C LEU A 276 15.13 -16.60 -4.25
N THR A 277 14.42 -17.72 -4.19
CA THR A 277 13.19 -17.89 -5.00
C THR A 277 12.05 -17.04 -4.45
N TYR A 278 12.11 -16.70 -3.15
CA TYR A 278 11.10 -15.92 -2.44
C TYR A 278 11.76 -14.76 -1.71
N THR A 279 11.19 -13.57 -1.74
CA THR A 279 11.61 -12.46 -0.86
C THR A 279 10.48 -12.15 0.10
N GLY A 280 10.74 -11.42 1.19
CA GLY A 280 9.68 -10.95 2.09
C GLY A 280 8.57 -10.14 1.41
N TRP A 281 8.80 -9.72 0.16
CA TRP A 281 7.90 -8.96 -0.71
C TRP A 281 7.32 -9.79 -1.87
N SER A 282 7.66 -11.08 -1.98
CA SER A 282 7.18 -11.89 -3.10
C SER A 282 5.66 -12.09 -3.01
N MET A 283 4.96 -11.83 -4.12
CA MET A 283 3.50 -11.79 -4.13
C MET A 283 2.86 -13.15 -3.84
N ASP A 284 3.54 -14.24 -4.19
CA ASP A 284 3.13 -15.61 -3.87
C ASP A 284 3.03 -15.87 -2.36
N CYS A 285 3.57 -14.97 -1.53
CA CYS A 285 3.51 -15.04 -0.09
C CYS A 285 2.30 -14.34 0.54
N TYR A 286 1.37 -13.72 -0.20
CA TYR A 286 0.19 -13.08 0.40
C TYR A 286 -1.02 -14.00 0.51
N ASP A 287 -1.35 -14.77 -0.52
CA ASP A 287 -2.44 -15.76 -0.47
C ASP A 287 -1.92 -17.08 0.10
N ARG A 288 -1.91 -17.21 1.43
CA ARG A 288 -1.44 -18.41 2.13
C ARG A 288 -2.61 -19.31 2.54
N PRO A 289 -2.95 -20.36 1.77
CA PRO A 289 -3.91 -21.36 2.24
C PRO A 289 -3.37 -22.07 3.50
N GLY A 290 -4.28 -22.53 4.36
CA GLY A 290 -3.94 -23.32 5.54
C GLY A 290 -3.18 -24.60 5.16
N PHE A 291 -2.38 -25.15 6.09
CA PHE A 291 -1.54 -26.32 5.80
C PHE A 291 -2.33 -27.47 5.17
N GLY A 292 -3.54 -27.77 5.65
CA GLY A 292 -4.34 -28.88 5.15
C GLY A 292 -4.80 -28.75 3.70
N ASP A 293 -4.75 -27.54 3.13
CA ASP A 293 -5.08 -27.29 1.72
C ASP A 293 -3.85 -27.30 0.81
N LEU A 294 -2.63 -27.26 1.38
CA LEU A 294 -1.39 -27.24 0.62
C LEU A 294 -0.99 -28.62 0.10
N LYS A 295 -0.61 -28.69 -1.18
CA LYS A 295 0.02 -29.90 -1.72
C LYS A 295 1.41 -30.07 -1.11
N PRO A 296 1.92 -31.31 -0.96
CA PRO A 296 3.25 -31.55 -0.41
C PRO A 296 4.37 -30.75 -1.08
N ALA A 297 4.29 -30.52 -2.39
CA ALA A 297 5.28 -29.75 -3.15
C ALA A 297 5.28 -28.23 -2.84
N GLU A 298 4.19 -27.69 -2.27
CA GLU A 298 4.00 -26.26 -2.02
C GLU A 298 4.40 -25.88 -0.58
N ARG A 299 4.65 -26.86 0.30
CA ARG A 299 4.86 -26.62 1.74
C ARG A 299 6.18 -25.92 2.06
N ASP A 300 7.27 -26.34 1.42
CA ASP A 300 8.58 -25.71 1.59
C ASP A 300 8.52 -24.23 1.15
N ALA A 301 7.77 -23.91 0.08
CA ALA A 301 7.53 -22.54 -0.36
C ALA A 301 6.73 -21.72 0.67
N ALA A 302 5.64 -22.30 1.20
CA ALA A 302 4.84 -21.65 2.24
C ALA A 302 5.66 -21.35 3.50
N PHE A 303 6.57 -22.25 3.90
CA PHE A 303 7.51 -21.98 5.00
C PHE A 303 8.47 -20.84 4.68
N LEU A 304 9.09 -20.85 3.50
CA LEU A 304 10.04 -19.80 3.07
C LEU A 304 9.39 -18.41 3.07
N CYS A 305 8.13 -18.33 2.63
CA CYS A 305 7.32 -17.12 2.70
C CYS A 305 7.15 -16.61 4.14
N ARG A 306 6.77 -17.49 5.07
CA ARG A 306 6.60 -17.10 6.49
C ARG A 306 7.93 -16.73 7.15
N ALA A 307 8.97 -17.48 6.85
CA ALA A 307 10.32 -17.27 7.34
C ALA A 307 10.88 -15.88 6.98
N ARG A 308 10.56 -15.38 5.78
CA ARG A 308 10.99 -14.06 5.28
C ARG A 308 9.94 -12.96 5.41
N SER A 309 8.76 -13.26 5.95
CA SER A 309 7.68 -12.29 6.06
C SER A 309 8.06 -11.15 7.01
N ILE A 310 7.79 -9.93 6.56
CA ILE A 310 7.87 -8.68 7.34
C ILE A 310 6.47 -8.08 7.62
N GLU A 311 5.44 -8.85 7.33
CA GLU A 311 4.04 -8.48 7.52
C GLU A 311 3.78 -8.05 8.97
N GLY A 312 3.00 -6.97 9.14
CA GLY A 312 2.73 -6.39 10.46
C GLY A 312 3.90 -5.63 11.10
N GLY A 313 4.96 -5.33 10.34
CA GLY A 313 6.14 -4.60 10.85
C GLY A 313 7.05 -5.47 11.74
N VAL A 314 6.83 -6.77 11.74
CA VAL A 314 7.61 -7.73 12.52
C VAL A 314 8.88 -8.11 11.74
N PRO A 315 10.07 -8.09 12.37
CA PRO A 315 11.29 -8.55 11.70
C PRO A 315 11.17 -10.01 11.22
N PRO A 316 11.80 -10.41 10.10
CA PRO A 316 11.67 -11.75 9.57
C PRO A 316 12.34 -12.79 10.49
N MET A 317 11.95 -14.07 10.37
CA MET A 317 12.56 -15.16 11.16
C MET A 317 14.03 -15.36 10.76
N PHE A 318 14.34 -15.23 9.47
CA PHE A 318 15.68 -15.37 8.92
C PHE A 318 16.03 -14.17 8.03
N PRO A 319 17.32 -13.77 7.96
CA PRO A 319 17.72 -12.66 7.11
C PRO A 319 17.69 -13.03 5.63
N ASP A 320 17.48 -12.04 4.76
CA ASP A 320 17.41 -12.21 3.29
C ASP A 320 18.75 -12.64 2.65
N SER A 321 19.85 -12.61 3.42
CA SER A 321 21.17 -13.07 2.98
C SER A 321 21.29 -14.59 2.92
N LEU A 322 20.41 -15.33 3.61
CA LEU A 322 20.43 -16.81 3.60
C LEU A 322 19.71 -17.36 2.38
N SER A 323 20.28 -18.42 1.80
CA SER A 323 19.64 -19.16 0.70
C SER A 323 18.40 -19.93 1.17
N ASP A 324 17.50 -20.25 0.24
CA ASP A 324 16.30 -21.04 0.53
C ASP A 324 16.62 -22.39 1.19
N GLN A 325 17.71 -23.02 0.76
CA GLN A 325 18.15 -24.32 1.30
C GLN A 325 18.64 -24.21 2.74
N GLU A 326 19.34 -23.13 3.08
CA GLU A 326 19.79 -22.86 4.45
C GLU A 326 18.59 -22.61 5.38
N ILE A 327 17.63 -21.78 4.94
CA ILE A 327 16.41 -21.50 5.72
C ILE A 327 15.62 -22.79 5.97
N LEU A 328 15.43 -23.64 4.95
CA LEU A 328 14.75 -24.93 5.11
C LEU A 328 15.52 -25.88 6.05
N ALA A 329 16.85 -25.87 6.00
CA ALA A 329 17.67 -26.66 6.91
C ALA A 329 17.53 -26.18 8.36
N TYR A 330 17.54 -24.87 8.59
CA TYR A 330 17.30 -24.28 9.91
C TYR A 330 15.87 -24.56 10.41
N GLY A 331 14.85 -24.43 9.57
CA GLY A 331 13.47 -24.78 9.90
C GLY A 331 13.33 -26.22 10.38
N ARG A 332 13.92 -27.18 9.64
CA ARG A 332 13.93 -28.60 10.05
C ARG A 332 14.74 -28.86 11.32
N ALA A 333 15.75 -28.04 11.61
CA ALA A 333 16.49 -28.12 12.87
C ALA A 333 15.64 -27.63 14.05
N LEU A 334 14.94 -26.50 13.88
CA LEU A 334 14.02 -25.95 14.88
C LEU A 334 12.94 -26.97 15.28
N CYS A 335 12.39 -27.70 14.31
CA CYS A 335 11.41 -28.76 14.57
C CYS A 335 11.88 -29.87 15.52
N ARG A 336 13.19 -30.12 15.64
CA ARG A 336 13.74 -31.20 16.48
C ARG A 336 14.04 -30.76 17.90
N THR A 337 14.08 -29.44 18.13
CA THR A 337 14.33 -28.86 19.43
C THR A 337 13.10 -29.00 20.33
N LYS A 338 13.32 -29.21 21.62
CA LYS A 338 12.24 -29.26 22.64
C LYS A 338 12.28 -28.10 23.61
N ASP A 339 13.35 -27.31 23.54
CA ASP A 339 13.74 -26.29 24.50
C ASP A 339 13.88 -24.94 23.78
N ARG A 340 13.47 -23.87 24.47
CA ARG A 340 13.45 -22.51 23.93
C ARG A 340 14.85 -21.92 23.75
N ASP A 341 15.78 -22.21 24.65
CA ASP A 341 17.18 -21.78 24.58
C ASP A 341 17.87 -22.41 23.37
N GLU A 342 17.52 -23.66 23.02
CA GLU A 342 18.03 -24.32 21.83
C GLU A 342 17.49 -23.67 20.53
N GLN A 343 16.20 -23.29 20.50
CA GLN A 343 15.63 -22.53 19.38
C GLN A 343 16.32 -21.18 19.21
N GLU A 344 16.50 -20.45 20.30
CA GLU A 344 17.17 -19.16 20.32
C GLU A 344 18.61 -19.27 19.81
N ALA A 345 19.34 -20.31 20.23
CA ALA A 345 20.70 -20.56 19.75
C ALA A 345 20.76 -20.86 18.25
N ILE A 346 19.78 -21.59 17.71
CA ILE A 346 19.68 -21.87 16.26
C ILE A 346 19.41 -20.58 15.49
N LEU A 347 18.42 -19.79 15.91
CA LEU A 347 18.05 -18.53 15.26
C LEU A 347 19.17 -17.50 15.34
N THR A 348 19.88 -17.42 16.48
CA THR A 348 21.06 -16.56 16.66
C THR A 348 22.15 -16.94 15.66
N ARG A 349 22.44 -18.25 15.51
CA ARG A 349 23.43 -18.74 14.54
C ARG A 349 23.03 -18.42 13.10
N ALA A 350 21.73 -18.42 12.81
CA ALA A 350 21.20 -18.07 11.50
C ALA A 350 21.16 -16.54 11.25
N GLY A 351 21.57 -15.71 12.21
CA GLY A 351 21.55 -14.26 12.08
C GLY A 351 20.14 -13.66 12.12
N SER A 352 19.18 -14.34 12.76
CA SER A 352 17.84 -13.80 12.99
C SER A 352 17.88 -12.49 13.76
N ALA A 353 17.03 -11.53 13.38
CA ALA A 353 16.82 -10.29 14.13
C ALA A 353 15.96 -10.49 15.39
N ARG A 354 15.30 -11.65 15.52
CA ARG A 354 14.37 -11.97 16.62
C ARG A 354 14.62 -13.35 17.24
N PRO A 355 15.86 -13.68 17.66
CA PRO A 355 16.18 -15.04 18.10
C PRO A 355 15.42 -15.47 19.37
N ALA A 356 15.16 -14.54 20.29
CA ALA A 356 14.44 -14.81 21.55
C ALA A 356 12.94 -15.13 21.37
N TRP A 357 12.38 -14.86 20.19
CA TRP A 357 10.96 -15.13 19.90
C TRP A 357 10.72 -16.62 19.62
N GLY A 358 11.75 -17.36 19.21
CA GLY A 358 11.61 -18.76 18.80
C GLY A 358 10.91 -18.91 17.45
N ALA A 359 10.39 -20.10 17.18
CA ALA A 359 9.59 -20.37 15.98
C ALA A 359 8.24 -20.97 16.36
N ASP A 360 7.16 -20.36 15.85
CA ASP A 360 5.81 -20.80 16.16
C ASP A 360 5.47 -22.14 15.49
N PRO A 361 4.72 -23.04 16.15
CA PRO A 361 4.25 -24.28 15.54
C PRO A 361 3.48 -24.06 14.22
N TRP A 362 2.76 -22.94 14.12
CA TRP A 362 2.05 -22.50 12.91
C TRP A 362 2.97 -22.27 11.71
N ASP A 363 4.23 -21.88 11.94
CA ASP A 363 5.22 -21.72 10.87
C ASP A 363 5.88 -23.07 10.56
N LEU A 364 6.25 -23.82 11.61
CA LEU A 364 6.99 -25.08 11.48
C LEU A 364 6.16 -26.23 10.89
N VAL A 365 4.83 -26.19 10.99
CA VAL A 365 3.94 -27.22 10.42
C VAL A 365 4.19 -27.46 8.93
N HIS A 366 4.65 -26.45 8.20
CA HIS A 366 4.95 -26.55 6.78
C HIS A 366 6.20 -27.39 6.48
N VAL A 367 7.21 -27.39 7.36
CA VAL A 367 8.47 -28.12 7.15
C VAL A 367 8.55 -29.45 7.90
N CYS A 368 7.78 -29.64 8.97
CA CYS A 368 7.79 -30.84 9.79
C CYS A 368 6.40 -31.21 10.36
N PRO A 369 5.40 -31.45 9.48
CA PRO A 369 4.02 -31.67 9.92
C PRO A 369 3.85 -32.89 10.82
N GLU A 370 4.69 -33.91 10.70
CA GLU A 370 4.60 -35.11 11.53
C GLU A 370 4.96 -34.83 12.99
N ILE A 371 5.89 -33.90 13.23
CA ILE A 371 6.32 -33.52 14.58
C ILE A 371 5.31 -32.56 15.19
N VAL A 372 4.99 -31.47 14.46
CA VAL A 372 4.05 -30.46 14.93
C VAL A 372 2.65 -31.05 15.10
N GLY A 373 2.19 -31.85 14.13
CA GLY A 373 0.87 -32.47 14.17
C GLY A 373 0.67 -33.51 15.28
N ALA A 374 1.74 -34.03 15.88
CA ALA A 374 1.64 -34.92 17.04
C ALA A 374 1.17 -34.18 18.30
N THR A 375 1.49 -32.88 18.43
CA THR A 375 1.06 -32.04 19.55
C THR A 375 -0.06 -31.06 19.17
N HIS A 376 -0.14 -30.67 17.90
CA HIS A 376 -1.08 -29.68 17.35
C HIS A 376 -1.82 -30.23 16.12
N PRO A 377 -2.65 -31.27 16.26
CA PRO A 377 -3.36 -31.89 15.13
C PRO A 377 -4.33 -30.92 14.43
N GLU A 378 -4.80 -29.88 15.11
CA GLU A 378 -5.63 -28.81 14.55
C GLU A 378 -4.95 -28.04 13.42
N LEU A 379 -3.62 -27.93 13.44
CA LEU A 379 -2.84 -27.24 12.41
C LEU A 379 -2.80 -28.00 11.09
N LEU A 380 -3.10 -29.31 11.12
CA LEU A 380 -3.12 -30.15 9.93
C LEU A 380 -4.44 -30.07 9.17
N ARG A 381 -5.48 -29.44 9.74
CA ARG A 381 -6.81 -29.36 9.15
C ARG A 381 -6.81 -28.49 7.90
N SER A 382 -7.60 -28.91 6.92
CA SER A 382 -7.96 -28.06 5.79
C SER A 382 -8.79 -26.86 6.24
N THR A 383 -8.87 -25.81 5.43
CA THR A 383 -9.73 -24.65 5.73
C THR A 383 -11.19 -25.09 5.89
N ALA A 384 -11.66 -26.06 5.10
CA ALA A 384 -13.01 -26.60 5.20
C ALA A 384 -13.25 -27.33 6.53
N GLU A 385 -12.30 -28.14 6.99
CA GLU A 385 -12.36 -28.84 8.28
C GLU A 385 -12.28 -27.87 9.45
N THR A 386 -11.41 -26.87 9.39
CA THR A 386 -11.32 -25.81 10.41
C THR A 386 -12.63 -25.03 10.50
N LYS A 387 -13.24 -24.66 9.35
CA LYS A 387 -14.56 -24.01 9.32
C LYS A 387 -15.64 -24.90 9.92
N ALA A 388 -15.66 -26.19 9.59
CA ALA A 388 -16.63 -27.14 10.15
C ALA A 388 -16.44 -27.36 11.66
N ALA A 389 -15.20 -27.49 12.13
CA ALA A 389 -14.87 -27.63 13.54
C ALA A 389 -15.23 -26.37 14.34
N ASN A 390 -14.94 -25.18 13.80
CA ASN A 390 -15.33 -23.91 14.42
C ASN A 390 -16.85 -23.77 14.49
N ALA A 391 -17.58 -24.09 13.41
CA ALA A 391 -19.04 -24.08 13.41
C ALA A 391 -19.64 -25.06 14.44
N ALA A 392 -19.06 -26.26 14.58
CA ALA A 392 -19.46 -27.23 15.59
C ALA A 392 -19.19 -26.73 17.02
N TYR A 393 -18.03 -26.12 17.26
CA TYR A 393 -17.68 -25.50 18.54
C TYR A 393 -18.65 -24.36 18.90
N ILE A 394 -18.92 -23.44 17.97
CA ILE A 394 -19.89 -22.35 18.16
C ILE A 394 -21.28 -22.91 18.47
N ALA A 395 -21.73 -23.95 17.75
CA ALA A 395 -23.01 -24.59 18.00
C ALA A 395 -23.07 -25.23 19.40
N GLU A 396 -21.99 -25.89 19.85
CA GLU A 396 -21.88 -26.44 21.20
C GLU A 396 -21.94 -25.34 22.27
N GLN A 397 -21.19 -24.25 22.11
CA GLN A 397 -21.22 -23.14 23.08
C GLN A 397 -22.61 -22.47 23.11
N ASN A 398 -23.23 -22.25 21.96
CA ASN A 398 -24.60 -21.75 21.88
C ASN A 398 -25.61 -22.67 22.59
N ALA A 399 -25.41 -23.98 22.52
CA ALA A 399 -26.28 -24.96 23.16
C ALA A 399 -26.22 -24.91 24.70
N LYS A 400 -25.17 -24.31 25.29
CA LYS A 400 -25.08 -24.06 26.74
C LYS A 400 -25.94 -22.88 27.17
N CYS A 401 -26.12 -21.88 26.32
CA CYS A 401 -26.92 -20.71 26.65
C CYS A 401 -28.43 -21.01 26.68
N ARG A 402 -29.12 -20.39 27.63
CA ARG A 402 -30.56 -20.51 27.84
C ARG A 402 -31.19 -19.14 27.99
N ASP A 403 -32.38 -18.96 27.42
CA ASP A 403 -33.19 -17.75 27.62
C ASP A 403 -33.52 -17.62 29.12
N PRO A 404 -33.02 -16.60 29.84
CA PRO A 404 -33.25 -16.42 31.27
C PRO A 404 -34.68 -15.96 31.59
N TRP A 405 -35.48 -15.66 30.55
CA TRP A 405 -36.87 -15.25 30.67
C TRP A 405 -37.82 -15.99 29.70
N PRO A 406 -37.89 -17.34 29.76
CA PRO A 406 -38.49 -18.13 28.69
C PRO A 406 -40.01 -17.97 28.57
N ARG A 407 -40.69 -17.60 29.67
CA ARG A 407 -42.15 -17.39 29.73
C ARG A 407 -42.59 -16.08 29.09
N THR A 408 -41.72 -15.09 29.00
CA THR A 408 -42.04 -13.77 28.42
C THR A 408 -41.37 -13.65 27.06
N LYS A 409 -42.15 -13.85 26.01
CA LYS A 409 -41.65 -13.84 24.63
C LYS A 409 -41.61 -12.41 24.07
N GLY A 410 -40.47 -12.05 23.49
CA GLY A 410 -40.36 -10.84 22.69
C GLY A 410 -41.15 -10.97 21.38
N ALA A 411 -41.47 -9.85 20.74
CA ALA A 411 -41.93 -9.83 19.36
C ALA A 411 -40.87 -10.41 18.42
N VAL A 412 -39.59 -10.16 18.72
CA VAL A 412 -38.44 -10.92 18.21
C VAL A 412 -37.48 -11.18 19.36
N GLN A 413 -36.77 -12.31 19.31
CA GLN A 413 -35.78 -12.67 20.32
C GLN A 413 -34.73 -13.65 19.77
N ALA A 414 -33.55 -13.63 20.36
CA ALA A 414 -32.52 -14.64 20.16
C ALA A 414 -31.71 -14.82 21.45
N THR A 415 -31.12 -16.00 21.60
CA THR A 415 -30.18 -16.33 22.66
C THR A 415 -28.98 -17.02 22.01
N ALA A 416 -27.78 -16.53 22.29
CA ALA A 416 -26.54 -17.11 21.79
C ALA A 416 -25.41 -16.88 22.81
N LYS A 417 -24.31 -17.62 22.62
CA LYS A 417 -23.04 -17.25 23.22
C LYS A 417 -22.49 -16.03 22.47
N TYR A 418 -21.98 -15.05 23.21
CA TYR A 418 -21.29 -13.90 22.66
C TYR A 418 -19.81 -14.03 23.02
N PHE A 419 -18.94 -14.02 22.01
CA PHE A 419 -17.50 -14.16 22.17
C PHE A 419 -16.84 -12.78 22.18
N LEU A 420 -15.85 -12.60 23.05
CA LEU A 420 -15.11 -11.36 23.32
C LEU A 420 -13.61 -11.61 23.11
N PHE A 421 -12.83 -10.57 22.78
CA PHE A 421 -11.36 -10.68 22.77
C PHE A 421 -10.81 -10.92 24.19
N VAL A 422 -9.82 -11.82 24.27
CA VAL A 422 -9.17 -12.25 25.52
C VAL A 422 -8.46 -11.12 26.25
N ASP A 423 -8.02 -10.06 25.56
CA ASP A 423 -7.14 -9.02 26.12
C ASP A 423 -7.60 -7.56 25.89
N GLY A 424 -8.89 -7.29 25.63
CA GLY A 424 -9.25 -5.87 25.46
C GLY A 424 -10.67 -5.48 25.06
N ASP A 425 -11.61 -6.40 24.87
CA ASP A 425 -12.96 -5.97 24.51
C ASP A 425 -13.70 -5.39 25.71
N PRO A 426 -14.19 -4.13 25.61
CA PRO A 426 -14.92 -3.49 26.71
C PRO A 426 -16.36 -3.99 26.82
N GLY A 427 -16.75 -5.05 26.08
CA GLY A 427 -18.09 -5.62 26.02
C GLY A 427 -18.64 -5.75 24.60
N TYR A 428 -19.96 -5.58 24.44
CA TYR A 428 -20.63 -5.63 23.14
C TYR A 428 -21.55 -4.44 22.89
N LEU A 429 -21.75 -4.11 21.61
CA LEU A 429 -22.58 -2.98 21.21
C LEU A 429 -23.98 -3.41 20.76
N VAL A 430 -24.99 -2.65 21.19
CA VAL A 430 -26.28 -2.58 20.51
C VAL A 430 -26.31 -1.22 19.79
N HIS A 431 -26.35 -1.24 18.46
CA HIS A 431 -26.21 -0.01 17.68
C HIS A 431 -27.10 0.02 16.44
N ASP A 432 -27.32 1.22 15.91
CA ASP A 432 -27.85 1.43 14.57
C ASP A 432 -26.69 1.33 13.55
N PRO A 433 -26.71 0.40 12.59
CA PRO A 433 -25.61 0.19 11.64
C PRO A 433 -25.36 1.38 10.70
N ARG A 434 -26.25 2.39 10.67
CA ARG A 434 -26.03 3.62 9.91
C ARG A 434 -25.16 4.63 10.66
N ASP A 435 -25.07 4.50 11.98
CA ASP A 435 -24.30 5.40 12.82
C ASP A 435 -22.85 4.90 12.79
N GLU A 436 -22.07 5.45 11.85
CA GLU A 436 -20.63 5.18 11.68
C GLU A 436 -19.87 5.39 13.01
N GLY A 437 -18.74 4.68 13.17
CA GLY A 437 -18.07 4.36 14.44
C GLY A 437 -17.85 5.45 15.48
N ALA A 438 -18.00 6.74 15.16
CA ALA A 438 -17.90 7.85 16.10
C ALA A 438 -18.87 7.75 17.30
N GLU A 439 -20.11 7.27 17.11
CA GLU A 439 -21.03 7.06 18.24
C GLU A 439 -20.67 5.80 19.04
N ALA A 440 -20.11 4.77 18.41
CA ALA A 440 -19.59 3.59 19.10
C ALA A 440 -18.37 3.94 19.98
N GLU A 441 -17.46 4.76 19.46
CA GLU A 441 -16.28 5.27 20.17
C GLU A 441 -16.67 6.11 21.39
N GLN A 442 -17.63 7.04 21.23
CA GLN A 442 -18.15 7.81 22.37
C GLN A 442 -18.89 6.96 23.40
N ALA A 443 -19.51 5.86 22.99
CA ALA A 443 -20.09 4.91 23.94
C ALA A 443 -18.99 4.16 24.70
N MET A 444 -17.90 3.79 24.01
CA MET A 444 -16.74 3.13 24.60
C MET A 444 -16.06 4.00 25.66
N ASP A 445 -15.79 5.27 25.37
CA ASP A 445 -15.19 6.19 26.37
C ASP A 445 -16.03 6.26 27.65
N LYS A 446 -17.36 6.34 27.51
CA LYS A 446 -18.29 6.48 28.63
C LYS A 446 -18.50 5.21 29.44
N VAL A 447 -18.09 4.04 28.94
CA VAL A 447 -18.28 2.77 29.67
C VAL A 447 -17.38 2.70 30.90
N TYR A 448 -16.18 3.29 30.80
CA TYR A 448 -15.20 3.32 31.88
C TYR A 448 -15.56 4.36 32.96
N ASP A 449 -16.26 5.41 32.58
CA ASP A 449 -16.76 6.44 33.50
C ASP A 449 -17.97 5.98 34.33
N ASP A 450 -18.54 4.83 34.00
CA ASP A 450 -19.79 4.35 34.57
C ASP A 450 -19.62 3.08 35.41
N SER A 451 -19.96 3.19 36.69
CA SER A 451 -19.99 2.06 37.63
C SER A 451 -20.87 0.87 37.19
N ALA A 452 -21.82 1.08 36.28
CA ALA A 452 -22.65 0.03 35.70
C ALA A 452 -22.11 -0.54 34.38
N ARG A 453 -20.93 -0.08 33.93
CA ARG A 453 -20.27 -0.47 32.67
C ARG A 453 -21.20 -0.40 31.46
N ILE A 454 -22.03 0.65 31.36
CA ILE A 454 -22.91 0.88 30.21
C ILE A 454 -22.67 2.28 29.64
N GLY A 455 -22.03 2.31 28.48
CA GLY A 455 -21.77 3.52 27.72
C GLY A 455 -22.90 3.82 26.74
N VAL A 456 -23.34 5.08 26.67
CA VAL A 456 -24.46 5.49 25.80
C VAL A 456 -24.08 6.72 24.97
N ALA A 457 -24.23 6.59 23.66
CA ALA A 457 -24.04 7.69 22.71
C ALA A 457 -25.04 7.56 21.56
N GLY A 458 -26.08 8.39 21.57
CA GLY A 458 -27.04 8.49 20.47
C GLY A 458 -27.71 7.15 20.10
N GLY A 459 -27.30 6.59 18.96
CA GLY A 459 -27.76 5.33 18.41
C GLY A 459 -26.93 4.10 18.80
N ALA A 460 -25.92 4.25 19.66
CA ALA A 460 -25.08 3.18 20.17
C ALA A 460 -25.15 3.06 21.70
N VAL A 461 -25.19 1.82 22.19
CA VAL A 461 -25.05 1.45 23.59
C VAL A 461 -24.02 0.34 23.70
N LEU A 462 -22.90 0.60 24.38
CA LEU A 462 -21.92 -0.41 24.75
C LEU A 462 -22.29 -0.98 26.12
N ILE A 463 -22.37 -2.31 26.21
CA ILE A 463 -22.60 -3.04 27.46
C ILE A 463 -21.34 -3.83 27.78
N GLY A 464 -20.66 -3.44 28.86
CA GLY A 464 -19.50 -4.17 29.38
C GLY A 464 -19.87 -5.42 30.15
N HIS A 465 -18.90 -6.34 30.22
CA HIS A 465 -18.90 -7.47 31.14
C HIS A 465 -18.52 -7.00 32.55
N VAL A 466 -18.85 -7.78 33.57
CA VAL A 466 -18.55 -7.51 34.98
C VAL A 466 -17.29 -8.23 35.41
N GLU A 467 -17.11 -9.47 34.97
CA GLU A 467 -15.90 -10.27 35.19
C GLU A 467 -15.02 -10.28 33.94
N ASP A 468 -13.73 -10.56 34.11
CA ASP A 468 -12.79 -10.66 32.99
C ASP A 468 -13.06 -11.97 32.23
N VAL A 469 -14.05 -11.92 31.33
CA VAL A 469 -14.58 -13.07 30.60
C VAL A 469 -14.30 -12.97 29.12
N VAL A 470 -13.95 -14.11 28.53
CA VAL A 470 -13.74 -14.26 27.08
C VAL A 470 -15.04 -14.54 26.33
N ASP A 471 -16.10 -14.87 27.05
CA ASP A 471 -17.43 -15.11 26.50
C ASP A 471 -18.56 -14.95 27.53
N LEU A 472 -19.79 -14.75 27.07
CA LEU A 472 -20.98 -14.66 27.93
C LEU A 472 -22.24 -15.17 27.22
N CYS A 473 -23.28 -15.50 27.99
CA CYS A 473 -24.58 -15.86 27.40
C CYS A 473 -25.44 -14.61 27.21
N LEU A 474 -25.69 -14.24 25.95
CA LEU A 474 -26.49 -13.09 25.58
C LEU A 474 -27.88 -13.50 25.12
N THR A 475 -28.91 -12.94 25.75
CA THR A 475 -30.29 -12.99 25.26
C THR A 475 -30.77 -11.60 24.90
N VAL A 476 -31.25 -11.42 23.67
CA VAL A 476 -31.87 -10.17 23.21
C VAL A 476 -33.35 -10.37 22.98
N LYS A 477 -34.18 -9.41 23.41
CA LYS A 477 -35.64 -9.42 23.20
C LYS A 477 -36.14 -8.03 22.86
N ALA A 478 -36.96 -7.92 21.82
CA ALA A 478 -37.68 -6.70 21.53
C ALA A 478 -39.17 -6.84 21.84
N PHE A 479 -39.78 -5.84 22.48
CA PHE A 479 -41.20 -5.83 22.85
C PHE A 479 -41.91 -4.62 22.23
N ARG A 480 -43.19 -4.80 21.87
CA ARG A 480 -44.02 -3.71 21.35
C ARG A 480 -44.38 -2.66 22.41
N THR A 481 -44.32 -3.07 23.67
CA THR A 481 -44.64 -2.26 24.85
C THR A 481 -43.63 -2.55 25.95
N SER A 482 -43.51 -1.64 26.93
CA SER A 482 -42.64 -1.86 28.09
C SER A 482 -42.98 -3.18 28.81
N PRO A 483 -42.02 -4.12 28.92
CA PRO A 483 -42.25 -5.37 29.61
C PRO A 483 -42.11 -5.20 31.14
N PRO A 484 -42.71 -6.12 31.94
CA PRO A 484 -42.64 -6.06 33.40
C PRO A 484 -41.21 -5.91 33.92
N GLN A 485 -41.04 -5.14 35.00
CA GLN A 485 -39.76 -5.05 35.68
C GLN A 485 -39.53 -6.32 36.51
N ARG A 486 -38.31 -6.88 36.45
CA ARG A 486 -37.90 -8.07 37.21
C ARG A 486 -36.49 -7.85 37.70
N THR A 487 -36.36 -7.37 38.93
CA THR A 487 -35.05 -7.10 39.53
C THR A 487 -34.54 -8.29 40.33
N ALA A 488 -35.45 -9.10 40.87
CA ALA A 488 -35.12 -10.31 41.63
C ALA A 488 -34.29 -11.33 40.82
N GLY A 489 -33.15 -11.71 41.40
CA GLY A 489 -32.21 -12.70 40.84
C GLY A 489 -31.25 -12.14 39.77
N TRP A 490 -31.10 -10.82 39.71
CA TRP A 490 -30.14 -10.11 38.86
C TRP A 490 -29.24 -9.23 39.71
N ASP A 491 -27.97 -9.14 39.36
CA ASP A 491 -26.99 -8.33 40.09
C ASP A 491 -27.08 -6.86 39.66
N GLN A 492 -27.35 -6.63 38.38
CA GLN A 492 -27.52 -5.29 37.83
C GLN A 492 -28.72 -5.21 36.89
N VAL A 493 -29.52 -4.15 37.05
CA VAL A 493 -30.61 -3.83 36.11
C VAL A 493 -30.58 -2.34 35.79
N ASN A 494 -30.28 -2.02 34.54
CA ASN A 494 -30.13 -0.65 34.06
C ASN A 494 -31.00 -0.40 32.82
N GLU A 495 -31.67 0.75 32.76
CA GLU A 495 -32.45 1.16 31.60
C GLU A 495 -31.95 2.49 31.03
N VAL A 496 -31.61 2.47 29.75
CA VAL A 496 -31.05 3.61 28.99
C VAL A 496 -31.90 3.90 27.75
N SER A 497 -31.67 5.07 27.14
CA SER A 497 -32.29 5.43 25.86
C SER A 497 -31.33 5.16 24.71
N ILE A 498 -31.87 4.66 23.60
CA ILE A 498 -31.15 4.48 22.33
C ILE A 498 -32.01 4.99 21.17
N VAL A 499 -31.40 5.51 20.12
CA VAL A 499 -32.09 6.01 18.93
C VAL A 499 -31.81 5.12 17.73
N SER A 500 -32.84 4.70 17.01
CA SER A 500 -32.69 4.04 15.72
C SER A 500 -33.08 5.01 14.60
N ARG A 501 -32.10 5.45 13.81
CA ARG A 501 -32.25 6.36 12.66
C ARG A 501 -32.56 5.63 11.38
N SER A 502 -32.03 4.43 11.20
CA SER A 502 -32.32 3.55 10.05
C SER A 502 -33.59 2.73 10.26
N GLY A 503 -34.03 2.56 11.51
CA GLY A 503 -35.05 1.58 11.87
C GLY A 503 -34.48 0.19 12.09
N ARG A 504 -33.15 0.11 12.28
CA ARG A 504 -32.43 -1.08 12.69
C ARG A 504 -31.69 -0.82 13.99
N LEU A 505 -31.69 -1.83 14.87
CA LEU A 505 -30.82 -1.94 16.02
C LEU A 505 -30.29 -3.36 16.05
N THR A 506 -28.98 -3.51 16.00
CA THR A 506 -28.30 -4.80 15.83
C THR A 506 -27.23 -4.99 16.87
N VAL A 507 -26.95 -6.26 17.17
CA VAL A 507 -25.78 -6.71 17.91
C VAL A 507 -24.81 -7.31 16.91
N PRO A 508 -23.50 -7.02 16.96
CA PRO A 508 -22.52 -7.65 16.08
C PRO A 508 -22.62 -9.18 16.12
N GLU A 509 -22.74 -9.77 14.94
CA GLU A 509 -22.69 -11.21 14.74
C GLU A 509 -21.25 -11.59 14.40
N MET A 510 -20.85 -12.80 14.79
CA MET A 510 -19.56 -13.35 14.42
C MET A 510 -19.52 -13.55 12.89
N GLY A 511 -18.66 -12.78 12.20
CA GLY A 511 -18.48 -12.88 10.75
C GLY A 511 -17.74 -14.14 10.31
N GLU A 512 -17.68 -14.41 9.01
CA GLU A 512 -16.84 -15.50 8.50
C GLU A 512 -15.36 -15.22 8.84
N GLY A 513 -14.77 -16.05 9.71
CA GLY A 513 -13.39 -15.88 10.18
C GLY A 513 -13.20 -14.84 11.29
N GLY A 514 -14.28 -14.25 11.82
CA GLY A 514 -14.20 -13.35 12.98
C GLY A 514 -14.14 -14.12 14.30
N GLU A 515 -13.38 -13.60 15.27
CA GLU A 515 -13.25 -14.20 16.62
C GLU A 515 -14.21 -13.58 17.64
N VAL A 516 -14.87 -12.47 17.30
CA VAL A 516 -15.74 -11.70 18.20
C VAL A 516 -17.14 -11.55 17.63
N GLY A 517 -18.14 -11.61 18.51
CA GLY A 517 -19.53 -11.39 18.17
C GLY A 517 -20.47 -12.48 18.66
N ALA A 518 -21.74 -12.33 18.34
CA ALA A 518 -22.74 -13.35 18.61
C ALA A 518 -22.52 -14.59 17.75
N GLY A 519 -22.43 -15.76 18.39
CA GLY A 519 -22.27 -17.05 17.71
C GLY A 519 -23.53 -17.54 16.96
N ALA A 520 -24.61 -16.77 16.93
CA ALA A 520 -25.81 -17.06 16.16
C ALA A 520 -26.45 -15.75 15.65
N PRO A 521 -27.25 -15.81 14.57
CA PRO A 521 -27.90 -14.63 14.02
C PRO A 521 -28.76 -13.88 15.05
N MET A 522 -28.63 -12.55 15.07
CA MET A 522 -29.30 -11.65 16.01
C MET A 522 -30.40 -10.85 15.30
N PRO A 523 -31.62 -10.80 15.84
CA PRO A 523 -32.73 -10.13 15.19
C PRO A 523 -32.57 -8.61 15.27
N ASN A 524 -33.19 -7.90 14.32
CA ASN A 524 -33.38 -6.46 14.43
C ASN A 524 -34.25 -6.12 15.66
N LEU A 525 -33.69 -5.35 16.60
CA LEU A 525 -34.38 -4.97 17.84
C LEU A 525 -35.30 -3.74 17.69
N ALA A 526 -35.18 -2.99 16.59
CA ALA A 526 -36.00 -1.81 16.29
C ALA A 526 -37.34 -2.19 15.61
N ILE A 527 -38.18 -2.96 16.30
CA ILE A 527 -39.41 -3.54 15.74
C ILE A 527 -40.49 -2.51 15.32
N ALA A 528 -40.41 -1.27 15.81
CA ALA A 528 -41.31 -0.18 15.43
C ALA A 528 -40.71 0.72 14.33
N GLY A 529 -39.60 0.30 13.72
CA GLY A 529 -38.86 1.06 12.73
C GLY A 529 -38.08 2.22 13.35
N LYS A 530 -37.97 3.33 12.64
CA LYS A 530 -37.20 4.51 13.07
C LYS A 530 -37.83 5.12 14.32
N GLY A 531 -37.01 5.49 15.29
CA GLY A 531 -37.50 6.16 16.48
C GLY A 531 -36.62 5.99 17.71
N ARG A 532 -37.18 6.38 18.86
CA ARG A 532 -36.54 6.26 20.17
C ARG A 532 -37.00 4.99 20.86
N TYR A 533 -36.04 4.29 21.42
CA TYR A 533 -36.23 3.06 22.16
C TYR A 533 -35.65 3.19 23.56
N ARG A 534 -36.14 2.32 24.42
CA ARG A 534 -35.60 2.05 25.75
C ARG A 534 -34.93 0.70 25.68
N LEU A 535 -33.70 0.65 26.17
CA LEU A 535 -32.89 -0.55 26.26
C LEU A 535 -32.66 -0.82 27.75
N ARG A 536 -33.16 -1.95 28.23
CA ARG A 536 -32.97 -2.43 29.60
C ARG A 536 -32.01 -3.61 29.59
N VAL A 537 -30.90 -3.46 30.29
CA VAL A 537 -29.87 -4.48 30.47
C VAL A 537 -30.04 -5.10 31.84
N TYR A 538 -30.05 -6.43 31.85
CA TYR A 538 -29.98 -7.23 33.06
C TYR A 538 -28.69 -8.05 33.00
N VAL A 539 -27.89 -7.99 34.06
CA VAL A 539 -26.62 -8.72 34.19
C VAL A 539 -26.65 -9.53 35.47
N ARG A 540 -26.19 -10.77 35.38
CA ARG A 540 -25.90 -11.62 36.54
C ARG A 540 -24.72 -12.52 36.26
N VAL A 541 -24.01 -12.88 37.31
CA VAL A 541 -22.98 -13.93 37.29
C VAL A 541 -23.49 -15.09 38.15
N ASP A 542 -23.44 -16.31 37.62
CA ASP A 542 -23.84 -17.49 38.39
C ASP A 542 -22.69 -18.04 39.26
N ASP A 543 -23.02 -19.01 40.13
CA ASP A 543 -22.04 -19.59 41.06
C ASP A 543 -20.88 -20.33 40.36
N ALA A 544 -21.02 -20.62 39.06
CA ALA A 544 -19.97 -21.23 38.22
C ALA A 544 -19.09 -20.18 37.52
N GLY A 545 -19.35 -18.88 37.72
CA GLY A 545 -18.66 -17.78 37.06
C GLY A 545 -19.13 -17.52 35.64
N GLU A 546 -20.25 -18.09 35.19
CA GLU A 546 -20.80 -17.78 33.87
C GLU A 546 -21.62 -16.48 33.91
N GLU A 547 -21.17 -15.48 33.16
CA GLU A 547 -21.88 -14.21 33.01
C GLU A 547 -23.05 -14.33 32.01
N GLN A 548 -24.21 -13.82 32.42
CA GLN A 548 -25.46 -13.91 31.65
C GLN A 548 -26.11 -12.54 31.50
N HIS A 549 -26.33 -12.15 30.24
CA HIS A 549 -26.92 -10.87 29.87
C HIS A 549 -28.30 -11.06 29.24
N LEU A 550 -29.26 -10.27 29.70
CA LEU A 550 -30.55 -10.10 29.04
C LEU A 550 -30.72 -8.64 28.63
N VAL A 551 -30.79 -8.40 27.32
CA VAL A 551 -31.04 -7.08 26.73
C VAL A 551 -32.45 -7.01 26.20
N VAL A 552 -33.21 -6.04 26.70
CA VAL A 552 -34.60 -5.86 26.38
C VAL A 552 -34.83 -4.49 25.75
N VAL A 553 -35.34 -4.47 24.52
CA VAL A 553 -35.59 -3.25 23.74
C VAL A 553 -37.08 -3.04 23.54
N PHE A 554 -37.58 -1.83 23.78
CA PHE A 554 -38.99 -1.49 23.53
C PHE A 554 -39.16 -0.01 23.17
N PRO A 555 -40.20 0.38 22.41
CA PRO A 555 -40.45 1.78 22.08
C PRO A 555 -40.63 2.64 23.34
N GLY A 556 -39.99 3.81 23.38
CA GLY A 556 -40.18 4.75 24.48
C GLY A 556 -39.40 6.05 24.31
N ALA A 557 -40.06 7.17 24.67
CA ALA A 557 -39.52 8.51 24.44
C ALA A 557 -38.63 9.06 25.58
N SER A 558 -38.61 8.38 26.74
CA SER A 558 -37.83 8.84 27.90
C SER A 558 -36.33 8.82 27.62
N ARG A 559 -35.65 9.91 27.95
CA ARG A 559 -34.19 10.02 27.94
C ARG A 559 -33.55 9.73 29.29
N LYS A 560 -34.36 9.54 30.34
CA LYS A 560 -33.87 9.34 31.70
C LYS A 560 -33.20 7.98 31.83
N ARG A 561 -31.98 7.94 32.35
CA ARG A 561 -31.35 6.68 32.78
C ARG A 561 -31.98 6.22 34.09
N LEU A 562 -32.29 4.93 34.21
CA LEU A 562 -32.84 4.33 35.42
C LEU A 562 -31.92 3.20 35.88
N LYS A 563 -31.45 3.27 37.13
CA LYS A 563 -30.83 2.14 37.83
C LYS A 563 -31.92 1.52 38.70
N LEU A 564 -32.33 0.31 38.36
CA LEU A 564 -33.33 -0.42 39.13
C LEU A 564 -32.60 -1.22 40.20
N LYS A 565 -33.01 -1.09 41.46
CA LYS A 565 -32.42 -1.85 42.56
C LYS A 565 -32.88 -3.31 42.44
N PRO A 566 -31.97 -4.30 42.45
CA PRO A 566 -32.26 -5.73 42.55
C PRO A 566 -33.36 -6.07 43.55
#